data_AF-A0A538S999-F1
#
_entry.id   AF-A0A538S999-F1
#
_cell.length_a   1.000
_cell.length_b   1.000
_cell.length_c   1.000
_cell.angle_alpha   90.00
_cell.angle_beta   90.00
_cell.angle_gamma   90.00
#
_symmetry.space_group_name_H-M   'P 1'
#
loop_
_entity.id
_entity.type
_entity.pdbx_description
1 polymer ?
#
loop_
_entity_poly.entity_id
_entity_poly.type
_entity_poly.pdbx_seq_one_letter_code
_entity_poly.pdbx_strand_id
1 'polypeptide(L)'
;MRWWRRPTSSDLDRLLYPSALYRDYLNAPDRVRRFYPVDFRDPRGCVRAGEERRYPPERRKAMAAILRGQAERWGLLDASRDALEKFARPETLAVVSGQQPGLFGGPLYTIYKAATAVAFAAEL
;
A
#
# COMPACT_ATOMS: atom_id res chain seq x y z
N MET A 1 43.88 1.74 -1.78
CA MET A 1 42.60 2.46 -1.70
C MET A 1 41.59 1.59 -0.99
N ARG A 2 41.03 2.04 0.15
CA ARG A 2 40.07 1.27 0.95
C ARG A 2 38.66 1.75 0.57
N TRP A 3 38.06 1.11 -0.42
CA TRP A 3 36.77 1.51 -1.03
C TRP A 3 35.57 1.32 -0.10
N TRP A 4 35.76 0.72 1.08
CA TRP A 4 34.71 0.44 2.05
C TRP A 4 35.07 0.98 3.43
N ARG A 5 34.27 1.93 3.91
CA ARG A 5 34.20 2.37 5.31
C ARG A 5 32.91 1.82 5.89
N ARG A 6 32.98 1.09 7.01
CA ARG A 6 31.78 0.66 7.73
C ARG A 6 30.93 1.91 8.06
N PRO A 7 29.64 1.93 7.70
CA PRO A 7 28.79 3.07 8.02
C PRO A 7 28.67 3.22 9.55
N THR A 8 28.68 4.48 9.99
CA THR A 8 28.45 4.80 11.40
C THR A 8 26.96 4.66 11.75
N SER A 9 26.62 4.60 13.04
CA SER A 9 25.21 4.57 13.45
C SER A 9 24.42 5.76 12.89
N SER A 10 25.03 6.95 12.80
CA SER A 10 24.40 8.13 12.17
C SER A 10 24.19 7.99 10.66
N ASP A 11 25.05 7.26 9.95
CA ASP A 11 24.91 7.04 8.50
C ASP A 11 23.78 6.07 8.19
N LEU A 12 23.66 5.00 8.98
CA LEU A 12 22.54 4.07 8.90
C LEU A 12 21.23 4.76 9.28
N ASP A 13 21.26 5.62 10.31
CA ASP A 13 20.10 6.40 10.71
C ASP A 13 19.63 7.36 9.61
N ARG A 14 20.54 7.99 8.87
CA ARG A 14 20.17 8.84 7.73
C ARG A 14 19.66 8.05 6.54
N LEU A 15 20.19 6.83 6.33
CA LEU A 15 19.71 5.92 5.29
C LEU A 15 18.30 5.40 5.59
N LEU A 16 18.06 5.00 6.84
CA LEU A 16 16.78 4.45 7.29
C LEU A 16 15.74 5.54 7.57
N TYR A 17 16.18 6.74 7.95
CA TYR A 17 15.33 7.89 8.24
C TYR A 17 15.79 9.12 7.46
N PRO A 18 15.48 9.20 6.15
CA PRO A 18 15.96 10.26 5.27
C PRO A 18 15.44 11.66 5.64
N SER A 19 14.39 11.75 6.47
CA SER A 19 13.86 13.01 6.99
C SER A 19 13.27 12.85 8.39
N ALA A 20 13.19 13.97 9.12
CA ALA A 20 12.52 14.01 10.42
C ALA A 20 11.04 13.60 10.32
N LEU A 21 10.34 14.02 9.25
CA LEU A 21 8.96 13.64 8.99
C LEU A 21 8.82 12.12 8.82
N TYR A 22 9.72 11.48 8.06
CA TYR A 22 9.69 10.03 7.86
C TYR A 22 9.98 9.28 9.17
N ARG A 23 10.96 9.75 9.94
CA ARG A 23 11.26 9.21 11.28
C ARG A 23 10.04 9.29 12.20
N ASP A 24 9.38 10.45 12.24
CA ASP A 24 8.22 10.69 13.10
C ASP A 24 7.01 9.88 12.64
N TYR A 25 6.79 9.73 11.32
CA TYR A 25 5.74 8.87 10.78
C TYR A 25 5.88 7.41 11.23
N LEU A 26 7.11 6.88 11.25
CA LEU A 26 7.36 5.50 11.66
C LEU A 26 7.33 5.29 13.19
N ASN A 27 7.81 6.26 13.96
CA ASN A 27 8.11 6.06 15.38
C ASN A 27 7.22 6.88 16.34
N ALA A 28 6.67 8.00 15.90
CA ALA A 28 5.99 8.98 16.74
C ALA A 28 4.72 9.54 16.05
N PRO A 29 3.68 8.71 15.84
CA PRO A 29 2.49 9.06 15.07
C PRO A 29 1.79 10.31 15.59
N ASP A 30 1.81 10.54 16.91
CA ASP A 30 1.21 11.70 17.56
C ASP A 30 1.79 13.02 17.03
N ARG A 31 3.07 13.05 16.66
CA ARG A 31 3.74 14.23 16.11
C ARG A 31 3.28 14.58 14.69
N VAL A 32 2.73 13.61 13.96
CA VAL A 32 2.35 13.76 12.55
C VAL A 32 0.84 13.66 12.31
N ARG A 33 0.03 13.47 13.36
CA ARG A 33 -1.43 13.31 13.28
C ARG A 33 -2.15 14.37 12.45
N ARG A 34 -1.65 15.60 12.44
CA ARG A 34 -2.21 16.69 11.61
C ARG A 34 -2.17 16.36 10.11
N PHE A 35 -1.16 15.63 9.65
CA PHE A 35 -0.95 15.28 8.25
C PHE A 35 -1.33 13.83 7.95
N TYR A 36 -1.11 12.93 8.92
CA TYR A 36 -1.43 11.50 8.84
C TYR A 36 -2.32 11.12 10.02
N PRO A 37 -3.64 11.32 9.92
CA PRO A 37 -4.56 11.15 11.06
C PRO A 37 -4.70 9.71 11.55
N VAL A 38 -4.30 8.73 10.74
CA VAL A 38 -4.42 7.29 11.01
C VAL A 38 -3.03 6.73 11.27
N ASP A 39 -2.85 6.07 12.41
CA ASP A 39 -1.66 5.25 12.67
C ASP A 39 -1.80 3.93 11.89
N PHE A 40 -0.87 3.67 10.97
CA PHE A 40 -0.89 2.46 10.15
C PHE A 40 -0.72 1.18 10.97
N ARG A 41 -0.26 1.28 12.21
CA ARG A 41 -0.07 0.17 13.16
C ARG A 41 -1.32 -0.13 13.97
N ASP A 42 -2.40 0.63 13.78
CA ASP A 42 -3.72 0.36 14.35
C ASP A 42 -4.67 -0.16 13.25
N PRO A 43 -4.82 -1.50 13.12
CA PRO A 43 -5.71 -2.10 12.12
C PRO A 43 -7.15 -1.59 12.22
N ARG A 44 -7.67 -1.43 13.44
CA ARG A 44 -9.05 -0.96 13.66
C ARG A 44 -9.22 0.48 13.22
N GLY A 45 -8.23 1.31 13.52
CA GLY A 45 -8.16 2.69 13.03
C GLY A 45 -8.14 2.76 11.51
N CYS A 46 -7.39 1.87 10.85
CA CYS A 46 -7.31 1.77 9.40
C CYS A 46 -8.64 1.35 8.77
N VAL A 47 -9.30 0.31 9.29
CA VAL A 47 -10.62 -0.15 8.83
C VAL A 47 -11.64 0.96 8.99
N ARG A 48 -11.74 1.58 10.18
CA ARG A 48 -12.68 2.67 10.43
C ARG A 48 -12.47 3.84 9.46
N ALA A 49 -11.23 4.25 9.24
CA ALA A 49 -10.92 5.31 8.28
C ALA A 49 -11.28 4.91 6.83
N GLY A 50 -11.18 3.61 6.50
CA GLY A 50 -11.65 3.06 5.22
C GLY A 50 -13.17 3.15 5.08
N GLU A 51 -13.92 2.72 6.09
CA GLU A 51 -15.39 2.73 6.13
C GLU A 51 -15.98 4.14 6.09
N GLU A 52 -15.32 5.11 6.72
CA GLU A 52 -15.70 6.53 6.67
C GLU A 52 -15.64 7.11 5.25
N ARG A 53 -14.86 6.50 4.34
CA ARG A 53 -14.81 6.90 2.93
C ARG A 53 -16.03 6.41 2.17
N ARG A 54 -17.07 7.24 2.15
CA ARG A 54 -18.29 6.97 1.38
C ARG A 54 -18.11 7.32 -0.09
N TYR A 55 -18.13 6.29 -0.93
CA TYR A 55 -18.17 6.43 -2.38
C TYR A 55 -19.55 6.03 -2.91
N PRO A 56 -20.04 6.66 -3.99
CA PRO A 56 -21.28 6.23 -4.64
C PRO A 56 -21.17 4.75 -5.09
N PRO A 57 -22.22 3.92 -4.88
CA PRO A 57 -22.20 2.51 -5.29
C PRO A 57 -21.84 2.29 -6.77
N GLU A 58 -22.31 3.18 -7.65
CA GLU A 58 -22.01 3.12 -9.08
C GLU A 58 -20.51 3.26 -9.40
N ARG A 59 -19.75 3.99 -8.57
CA ARG A 59 -18.29 4.10 -8.76
C ARG A 59 -17.61 2.75 -8.55
N ARG A 60 -18.04 1.99 -7.54
CA ARG A 60 -17.50 0.65 -7.28
C ARG A 60 -17.87 -0.32 -8.38
N LYS A 61 -19.12 -0.30 -8.82
CA LYS A 61 -19.60 -1.11 -9.95
C LYS A 61 -18.80 -0.84 -11.23
N ALA A 62 -18.59 0.45 -11.57
CA ALA A 62 -17.78 0.85 -12.71
C ALA A 62 -16.33 0.36 -12.58
N MET A 63 -15.71 0.54 -11.40
CA MET A 63 -14.35 0.07 -11.15
C MET A 63 -14.23 -1.45 -11.27
N ALA A 64 -15.18 -2.21 -10.71
CA ALA A 64 -15.19 -3.67 -10.80
C ALA A 64 -15.31 -4.16 -12.25
N ALA A 65 -16.09 -3.46 -13.09
CA ALA A 65 -16.20 -3.76 -14.52
C ALA A 65 -14.87 -3.49 -15.26
N ILE A 66 -14.21 -2.36 -14.97
CA ILE A 66 -12.90 -2.02 -15.55
C ILE A 66 -11.85 -3.07 -15.19
N LEU A 67 -11.75 -3.43 -13.90
CA LEU A 67 -10.78 -4.42 -13.42
C LEU A 67 -11.02 -5.80 -14.04
N ARG A 68 -12.29 -6.22 -14.16
CA ARG A 68 -12.64 -7.47 -14.85
C ARG A 68 -12.21 -7.45 -16.32
N GLY A 69 -12.50 -6.38 -17.04
CA GLY A 69 -12.10 -6.25 -18.45
C GLY A 69 -10.58 -6.18 -18.63
N GLN A 70 -9.83 -5.62 -17.67
CA GLN A 70 -8.36 -5.69 -17.67
C GLN A 70 -7.85 -7.11 -17.41
N ALA A 71 -8.41 -7.80 -16.42
CA ALA A 71 -8.04 -9.18 -16.10
C ALA A 71 -8.29 -10.12 -17.29
N GLU A 72 -9.41 -9.98 -17.99
CA GLU A 72 -9.71 -10.74 -19.20
C GLU A 72 -8.70 -10.45 -20.32
N ARG A 73 -8.46 -9.18 -20.65
CA ARG A 73 -7.49 -8.79 -21.70
C ARG A 73 -6.07 -9.28 -21.45
N TRP A 74 -5.69 -9.47 -20.17
CA TRP A 74 -4.35 -9.91 -19.80
C TRP A 74 -4.28 -11.41 -19.44
N GLY A 75 -5.37 -12.17 -19.59
CA GLY A 75 -5.39 -13.61 -19.27
C GLY A 75 -5.28 -13.91 -17.78
N LEU A 76 -5.70 -12.98 -16.92
CA LEU A 76 -5.61 -13.07 -15.45
C LEU A 76 -6.97 -13.29 -14.78
N LEU A 77 -8.03 -13.56 -15.55
CA LEU A 77 -9.39 -13.65 -15.02
C LEU A 77 -9.53 -14.76 -13.96
N ASP A 78 -8.95 -15.93 -14.20
CA ASP A 78 -8.98 -17.03 -13.24
C ASP A 78 -8.19 -16.72 -11.96
N ALA A 79 -6.98 -16.16 -12.12
CA ALA A 79 -6.12 -15.80 -10.99
C ALA A 79 -6.68 -14.67 -10.11
N SER A 80 -7.61 -13.86 -10.63
CA SER A 80 -8.18 -12.70 -9.95
C SER A 80 -9.66 -12.82 -9.60
N ARG A 81 -10.31 -13.95 -9.93
CA ARG A 81 -11.75 -14.17 -9.78
C ARG A 81 -12.26 -13.83 -8.38
N ASP A 82 -11.68 -14.45 -7.36
CA ASP A 82 -12.10 -14.28 -5.96
C ASP A 82 -11.91 -12.83 -5.49
N ALA A 83 -10.80 -12.19 -5.89
CA ALA A 83 -10.52 -10.81 -5.53
C ALA A 83 -11.51 -9.83 -6.20
N LEU A 84 -11.86 -10.07 -7.46
CA LEU A 84 -12.84 -9.28 -8.20
C LEU A 84 -14.25 -9.42 -7.62
N GLU A 85 -14.64 -10.64 -7.24
CA GLU A 85 -15.93 -10.92 -6.60
C GLU A 85 -16.03 -10.26 -5.23
N LYS A 86 -14.97 -10.34 -4.42
CA LYS A 86 -14.88 -9.63 -3.13
C LYS A 86 -14.96 -8.11 -3.34
N PHE A 87 -14.16 -7.55 -4.25
CA PHE A 87 -14.11 -6.11 -4.51
C PHE A 87 -15.49 -5.53 -4.92
N ALA A 88 -16.33 -6.31 -5.60
CA ALA A 88 -17.66 -5.87 -6.01
C ALA A 88 -18.64 -5.68 -4.84
N ARG A 89 -18.39 -6.31 -3.67
CA ARG A 89 -19.28 -6.21 -2.50
C ARG A 89 -19.20 -4.82 -1.86
N PRO A 90 -20.30 -4.16 -1.48
CA PRO A 90 -20.29 -2.79 -0.95
C PRO A 90 -19.42 -2.55 0.28
N GLU A 91 -19.28 -3.55 1.15
CA GLU A 91 -18.57 -3.52 2.42
C GLU A 91 -17.06 -3.77 2.31
N THR A 92 -16.59 -4.22 1.14
CA THR A 92 -15.17 -4.56 0.97
C THR A 92 -14.29 -3.31 0.98
N LEU A 93 -13.19 -3.36 1.72
CA LEU A 93 -12.11 -2.37 1.65
C LEU A 93 -10.98 -2.90 0.76
N ALA A 94 -10.26 -1.99 0.12
CA ALA A 94 -9.11 -2.33 -0.71
C ALA A 94 -7.86 -1.61 -0.17
N VAL A 95 -6.80 -2.38 0.08
CA VAL A 95 -5.46 -1.84 0.31
C VAL A 95 -4.81 -1.59 -1.04
N VAL A 96 -4.41 -0.35 -1.31
CA VAL A 96 -3.87 0.06 -2.60
C VAL A 96 -2.44 0.57 -2.40
N SER A 97 -1.54 0.07 -3.23
CA SER A 97 -0.18 0.60 -3.39
C SER A 97 0.11 0.78 -4.89
N GLY A 98 1.20 1.47 -5.21
CA GLY A 98 1.50 1.80 -6.59
C GLY A 98 2.97 2.00 -6.86
N GLN A 99 3.34 1.75 -8.13
CA GLN A 99 4.62 2.10 -8.68
C GLN A 99 4.53 2.34 -10.19
N GLN A 100 5.42 3.16 -10.73
CA GLN A 100 5.59 3.33 -12.16
C GLN A 100 6.00 2.00 -12.82
N PRO A 101 5.49 1.67 -14.03
CA PRO A 101 5.97 0.52 -14.78
C PRO A 101 7.46 0.65 -15.08
N GLY A 102 8.25 -0.34 -14.69
CA GLY A 102 9.68 -0.41 -14.97
C GLY A 102 10.00 -1.67 -15.77
N LEU A 103 11.02 -1.58 -16.64
CA LEU A 103 11.53 -2.75 -17.36
C LEU A 103 11.88 -3.86 -16.36
N PHE A 104 11.50 -5.10 -16.69
CA PHE A 104 11.72 -6.28 -15.86
C PHE A 104 11.15 -6.18 -14.42
N GLY A 105 10.08 -5.41 -14.22
CA GLY A 105 9.45 -5.20 -12.91
C GLY A 105 10.01 -4.02 -12.10
N GLY A 106 11.01 -3.32 -12.65
CA GLY A 106 11.63 -2.16 -12.02
C GLY A 106 12.44 -2.52 -10.77
N PRO A 107 12.62 -1.58 -9.84
CA PRO A 107 13.37 -1.83 -8.61
C PRO A 107 12.69 -2.86 -7.72
N LEU A 108 13.47 -3.57 -6.90
CA LEU A 108 12.97 -4.65 -6.03
C LEU A 108 11.86 -4.20 -5.06
N TYR A 109 11.85 -2.91 -4.67
CA TYR A 109 10.77 -2.38 -3.85
C TYR A 109 9.38 -2.51 -4.50
N THR A 110 9.28 -2.68 -5.82
CA THR A 110 7.98 -2.85 -6.50
C THR A 110 7.30 -4.12 -6.00
N ILE A 111 8.07 -5.21 -5.91
CA ILE A 111 7.60 -6.48 -5.38
C ILE A 111 7.32 -6.35 -3.88
N TYR A 112 8.20 -5.68 -3.12
CA TYR A 112 7.97 -5.49 -1.69
C TYR A 112 6.73 -4.64 -1.38
N LYS A 113 6.44 -3.62 -2.18
CA LYS A 113 5.20 -2.82 -2.05
C LYS A 113 3.96 -3.68 -2.28
N ALA A 114 3.97 -4.52 -3.32
CA ALA A 114 2.85 -5.42 -3.61
C ALA A 114 2.67 -6.45 -2.49
N ALA A 115 3.75 -7.10 -2.05
CA ALA A 115 3.71 -8.05 -0.95
C ALA A 115 3.25 -7.42 0.37
N THR A 116 3.71 -6.20 0.68
CA THR A 116 3.29 -5.46 1.88
C THR A 116 1.79 -5.13 1.83
N ALA A 117 1.26 -4.72 0.67
CA ALA A 117 -0.16 -4.44 0.52
C ALA A 117 -1.02 -5.70 0.73
N VAL A 118 -0.59 -6.85 0.19
CA VAL A 118 -1.27 -8.14 0.37
C VAL A 118 -1.21 -8.60 1.82
N ALA A 119 -0.04 -8.54 2.46
CA ALA A 119 0.13 -8.90 3.86
C ALA A 119 -0.71 -8.01 4.77
N PHE A 120 -0.66 -6.70 4.56
CA PHE A 120 -1.47 -5.75 5.32
C PHE A 120 -2.97 -6.00 5.15
N ALA A 121 -3.44 -6.27 3.93
CA ALA A 121 -4.85 -6.60 3.70
C ALA A 121 -5.30 -7.90 4.38
N ALA A 122 -4.39 -8.83 4.67
CA ALA A 122 -4.68 -10.07 5.40
C ALA A 122 -4.67 -9.87 6.92
N GLU A 123 -4.05 -8.80 7.43
CA GLU A 123 -3.99 -8.44 8.85
C GLU A 123 -5.13 -7.51 9.30
N LEU A 124 -5.83 -6.87 8.35
CA LEU A 124 -7.02 -6.03 8.59
C LEU A 124 -8.29 -6.86 8.74
#